data_AF-A0A1L9TAR5-F1
#
_entry.id   AF-A0A1L9TAR5-F1
#
_cell.length_a   1.000
_cell.length_b   1.000
_cell.length_c   1.000
_cell.angle_alpha   90.00
_cell.angle_beta   90.00
_cell.angle_gamma   90.00
#
_symmetry.space_group_name_H-M   'P 1'
#
loop_
_entity.id
_entity.type
_entity.pdbx_description
1 polymer ?
#
loop_
_entity_poly.entity_id
_entity_poly.type
_entity_poly.pdbx_seq_one_letter_code
_entity_poly.pdbx_strand_id
1 'polypeptide(L)'
;MRYQVGRACAAAGYINLYRQLDLLPDVSIAEEAREGHTEGGNQIYALIMSSPVEYAVMDDYERSINSDNPSHPEFLNGDTQVRWKLEWRYTLSEDAIEDFTPEEIDIEEDGYMGLESGAPDVVRYDELDLQEATLLWEPLPLDLPTMKRNLLCQMAAFDGNINRYARLINRRSRTELFKDWVELLCVVRGIYHHTMFARWWQHQLDTNTFKDRIRKEERIEIQTAINARRIMINDIGTFTEDTPCKPWLIWYPLKPDISTLSKLAKRCPSMHTQIAITAIYCNNKSLYESLNIRPHIGPMEAAKKVANPFYKEDLERRAAELGITDVWEGGNGAPWVEPFDEIHGTLSDDLEPTGCGIYTRLRSEIMEPVSTPRYRTNFAYGGYFERYVWLSFETLRKMEIDLRVDGGEIVYNNDTRFYLTHEIVTDEDGNEVIEGTDVAN
;
A
#
# COMPACT_ATOMS: atom_id res chain seq x y z
N MET A 1 32.87 12.22 -18.90
CA MET A 1 33.56 12.81 -17.73
C MET A 1 33.15 14.25 -17.39
N ARG A 2 32.60 15.05 -18.30
CA ARG A 2 32.24 16.45 -17.97
C ARG A 2 31.23 16.55 -16.82
N TYR A 3 30.22 15.69 -16.80
CA TYR A 3 29.21 15.65 -15.73
C TYR A 3 29.80 15.23 -14.37
N GLN A 4 30.70 14.24 -14.34
CA GLN A 4 31.43 13.87 -13.12
C GLN A 4 32.25 15.05 -12.58
N VAL A 5 32.98 15.76 -13.45
CA VAL A 5 33.72 16.98 -13.06
C VAL A 5 32.74 18.06 -12.59
N GLY A 6 31.56 18.17 -13.22
CA GLY A 6 30.51 19.09 -12.83
C GLY A 6 29.99 18.83 -11.41
N ARG A 7 29.72 17.56 -11.06
CA ARG A 7 29.31 17.19 -9.71
C ARG A 7 30.41 17.40 -8.68
N ALA A 8 31.68 17.11 -9.03
CA ALA A 8 32.80 17.47 -8.16
C ALA A 8 32.91 18.99 -7.94
N CYS A 9 32.63 19.80 -8.97
CA CYS A 9 32.55 21.25 -8.83
C CYS A 9 31.40 21.68 -7.92
N ALA A 10 30.24 21.02 -7.99
CA ALA A 10 29.11 21.26 -7.10
C ALA A 10 29.47 21.00 -5.63
N ALA A 11 30.08 19.84 -5.34
CA ALA A 11 30.52 19.49 -3.99
C ALA A 11 31.64 20.40 -3.45
N ALA A 12 32.59 20.83 -4.29
CA ALA A 12 33.74 21.64 -3.90
C ALA A 12 33.53 23.16 -4.02
N GLY A 13 32.46 23.61 -4.66
CA GLY A 13 32.17 25.03 -4.90
C GLY A 13 32.96 25.68 -6.03
N TYR A 14 33.42 24.93 -7.03
CA TYR A 14 34.21 25.46 -8.15
C TYR A 14 33.34 26.03 -9.28
N ILE A 15 32.57 27.09 -8.98
CA ILE A 15 31.62 27.72 -9.93
C ILE A 15 32.25 28.13 -11.26
N ASN A 16 33.47 28.67 -11.24
CA ASN A 16 34.14 29.12 -12.47
C ASN A 16 34.49 27.97 -13.41
N LEU A 17 34.88 26.82 -12.85
CA LEU A 17 35.12 25.61 -13.63
C LEU A 17 33.79 25.02 -14.09
N TYR A 18 32.78 24.95 -13.22
CA TYR A 18 31.44 24.48 -13.57
C TYR A 18 30.87 25.18 -14.82
N ARG A 19 30.95 26.52 -14.86
CA ARG A 19 30.50 27.32 -16.01
C ARG A 19 31.24 27.01 -17.32
N GLN A 20 32.49 26.56 -17.25
CA GLN A 20 33.28 26.20 -18.43
C GLN A 20 32.90 24.82 -18.99
N LEU A 21 32.24 23.97 -18.20
CA LEU A 21 31.88 22.62 -18.62
C LEU A 21 30.68 22.59 -19.58
N ASP A 22 29.88 23.67 -19.60
CA ASP A 22 28.72 23.85 -20.48
C ASP A 22 27.76 22.64 -20.40
N LEU A 23 27.34 22.33 -19.16
CA LEU A 23 26.47 21.19 -18.86
C LEU A 23 25.01 21.59 -18.96
N LEU A 24 24.16 20.62 -19.30
CA LEU A 24 22.73 20.76 -19.08
C LEU A 24 22.44 20.91 -17.56
N PRO A 25 21.37 21.63 -17.17
CA PRO A 25 20.93 21.77 -15.78
C PRO A 25 20.51 20.42 -15.17
N ASP A 26 21.47 19.67 -14.65
CA ASP A 26 21.27 18.31 -14.12
C ASP A 26 20.81 18.31 -12.65
N VAL A 27 19.77 17.54 -12.35
CA VAL A 27 19.15 17.47 -11.01
C VAL A 27 20.09 16.89 -9.95
N SER A 28 20.93 15.91 -10.28
CA SER A 28 21.86 15.32 -9.31
C SER A 28 23.01 16.26 -8.98
N ILE A 29 23.48 17.04 -9.95
CA ILE A 29 24.42 18.13 -9.69
C ILE A 29 23.78 19.22 -8.81
N ALA A 30 22.50 19.55 -9.03
CA ALA A 30 21.79 20.51 -8.18
C ALA A 30 21.68 20.02 -6.73
N GLU A 31 21.27 18.77 -6.52
CA GLU A 31 21.21 18.19 -5.17
C GLU A 31 22.59 18.21 -4.50
N GLU A 32 23.66 17.79 -5.19
CA GLU A 32 25.03 17.87 -4.67
C GLU A 32 25.43 19.31 -4.31
N ALA A 33 25.10 20.27 -5.17
CA ALA A 33 25.46 21.68 -4.98
C ALA A 33 24.79 22.30 -3.75
N ARG A 34 23.52 21.93 -3.50
CA ARG A 34 22.76 22.34 -2.31
C ARG A 34 23.41 21.81 -1.04
N GLU A 35 23.81 20.54 -1.06
CA GLU A 35 24.33 19.83 0.10
C GLU A 35 25.82 20.06 0.35
N GLY A 36 26.56 20.62 -0.62
CA GLY A 36 27.99 20.92 -0.49
C GLY A 36 28.32 22.05 0.48
N HIS A 37 27.34 22.86 0.91
CA HIS A 37 27.50 23.98 1.85
C HIS A 37 28.64 24.96 1.54
N THR A 38 28.97 25.15 0.26
CA THR A 38 29.96 26.13 -0.20
C THR A 38 29.26 27.31 -0.87
N GLU A 39 29.87 28.50 -0.82
CA GLU A 39 29.35 29.67 -1.54
C GLU A 39 29.23 29.39 -3.06
N GLY A 40 30.22 28.69 -3.63
CA GLY A 40 30.19 28.29 -5.03
C GLY A 40 29.12 27.24 -5.33
N GLY A 41 28.88 26.28 -4.42
CA GLY A 41 27.81 25.30 -4.54
C GLY A 41 26.44 25.96 -4.56
N ASN A 42 26.18 26.91 -3.66
CA ASN A 42 24.94 27.70 -3.66
C ASN A 42 24.72 28.45 -4.98
N GLN A 43 25.80 28.98 -5.59
CA GLN A 43 25.72 29.61 -6.91
C GLN A 43 25.44 28.62 -8.04
N ILE A 44 26.00 27.40 -7.97
CA ILE A 44 25.73 26.33 -8.94
C ILE A 44 24.27 25.87 -8.81
N TYR A 45 23.78 25.65 -7.59
CA TYR A 45 22.38 25.30 -7.33
C TYR A 45 21.44 26.36 -7.89
N ALA A 46 21.65 27.63 -7.55
CA ALA A 46 20.82 28.73 -8.06
C ALA A 46 20.87 28.85 -9.59
N LEU A 47 22.02 28.58 -10.20
CA LEU A 47 22.18 28.57 -11.65
C LEU A 47 21.32 27.47 -12.29
N ILE A 48 21.38 26.24 -11.77
CA ILE A 48 20.60 25.11 -12.28
C ILE A 48 19.11 25.35 -12.07
N MET A 49 18.67 25.65 -10.84
CA MET A 49 17.25 25.85 -10.49
C MET A 49 16.62 27.12 -11.08
N SER A 50 17.42 28.01 -11.68
CA SER A 50 16.91 29.16 -12.45
C SER A 50 16.61 28.81 -13.91
N SER A 51 16.98 27.61 -14.34
CA SER A 51 16.73 27.13 -15.69
C SER A 51 15.26 26.81 -15.89
N PRO A 52 14.70 26.97 -17.10
CA PRO A 52 13.29 26.66 -17.35
C PRO A 52 13.00 25.16 -17.41
N VAL A 53 14.03 24.34 -17.57
CA VAL A 53 13.96 22.88 -17.70
C VAL A 53 15.19 22.27 -17.04
N GLU A 54 14.96 21.35 -16.13
CA GLU A 54 15.96 20.49 -15.50
C GLU A 54 15.95 19.08 -16.12
N TYR A 55 17.09 18.41 -16.03
CA TYR A 55 17.35 17.15 -16.71
C TYR A 55 17.86 16.08 -15.73
N ALA A 56 17.50 14.83 -15.96
CA ALA A 56 18.23 13.68 -15.41
C ALA A 56 19.24 13.17 -16.45
N VAL A 57 20.47 13.70 -16.38
CA VAL A 57 21.58 13.27 -17.22
C VAL A 57 22.42 12.22 -16.51
N MET A 58 22.67 12.40 -15.21
CA MET A 58 23.38 11.44 -14.37
C MET A 58 22.41 10.47 -13.69
N ASP A 59 22.77 9.19 -13.68
CA ASP A 59 22.13 8.16 -12.85
C ASP A 59 23.20 7.38 -12.09
N ASP A 60 23.29 7.62 -10.79
CA ASP A 60 24.26 6.98 -9.89
C ASP A 60 24.06 5.46 -9.80
N TYR A 61 22.82 5.00 -9.92
CA TYR A 61 22.45 3.60 -9.68
C TYR A 61 22.68 2.74 -10.92
N GLU A 62 22.39 3.29 -12.10
CA GLU A 62 22.78 2.67 -13.37
C GLU A 62 24.24 2.98 -13.74
N ARG A 63 24.94 3.81 -12.95
CA ARG A 63 26.30 4.31 -13.23
C ARG A 63 26.41 4.84 -14.65
N SER A 64 25.40 5.59 -15.06
CA SER A 64 25.22 6.00 -16.46
C SER A 64 25.13 7.51 -16.60
N ILE A 65 25.52 7.99 -17.78
CA ILE A 65 25.39 9.38 -18.19
C ILE A 65 24.75 9.40 -19.56
N ASN A 66 23.53 9.93 -19.64
CA ASN A 66 22.77 10.03 -20.87
C ASN A 66 22.70 11.49 -21.34
N SER A 67 23.76 11.97 -21.97
CA SER A 67 23.83 13.36 -22.47
C SER A 67 23.08 13.60 -23.77
N ASP A 68 22.80 12.54 -24.54
CA ASP A 68 22.25 12.66 -25.89
C ASP A 68 20.73 12.80 -25.90
N ASN A 69 20.05 12.10 -24.99
CA ASN A 69 18.61 12.17 -24.83
C ASN A 69 18.21 12.00 -23.35
N PRO A 70 18.58 12.95 -22.48
CA PRO A 70 18.24 12.91 -21.07
C PRO A 70 16.73 13.06 -20.84
N SER A 71 16.24 12.45 -19.76
CA SER A 71 14.85 12.62 -19.30
C SER A 71 14.61 14.08 -18.88
N HIS A 72 13.48 14.65 -19.30
CA HIS A 72 13.06 16.00 -18.97
C HIS A 72 11.54 16.21 -19.22
N PRO A 73 10.88 17.15 -18.53
CA PRO A 73 11.39 17.87 -17.35
C PRO A 73 11.53 16.90 -16.18
N GLU A 74 12.63 17.01 -15.44
CA GLU A 74 12.87 16.25 -14.21
C GLU A 74 12.87 17.19 -13.01
N PHE A 75 12.65 16.67 -11.81
CA PHE A 75 12.63 17.46 -10.58
C PHE A 75 13.57 16.87 -9.54
N LEU A 76 13.98 17.70 -8.58
CA LEU A 76 14.72 17.19 -7.42
C LEU A 76 13.85 16.16 -6.68
N ASN A 77 14.43 15.02 -6.31
CA ASN A 77 13.70 13.91 -5.69
C ASN A 77 14.35 13.43 -4.38
N GLY A 78 15.47 14.01 -3.97
CA GLY A 78 16.18 13.76 -2.71
C GLY A 78 16.98 12.46 -2.68
N ASP A 79 17.08 11.78 -3.81
CA ASP A 79 17.68 10.46 -3.90
C ASP A 79 19.14 10.47 -4.38
N THR A 80 19.70 11.61 -4.74
CA THR A 80 21.13 11.69 -5.05
C THR A 80 21.95 11.32 -3.81
N GLN A 81 22.99 10.50 -4.01
CA GLN A 81 23.99 10.20 -2.97
C GLN A 81 24.95 11.37 -2.85
N VAL A 82 24.49 12.41 -2.15
CA VAL A 82 25.25 13.63 -1.90
C VAL A 82 26.41 13.36 -0.95
N ARG A 83 27.45 14.19 -1.00
CA ARG A 83 28.71 14.00 -0.26
C ARG A 83 28.56 13.63 1.21
N TRP A 84 27.66 14.28 1.95
CA TRP A 84 27.54 13.98 3.39
C TRP A 84 26.96 12.59 3.66
N LYS A 85 26.18 12.01 2.73
CA LYS A 85 25.73 10.61 2.85
C LYS A 85 26.91 9.63 2.76
N LEU A 86 28.03 10.05 2.14
CA LEU A 86 29.29 9.31 2.03
C LEU A 86 30.18 9.40 3.28
N GLU A 87 29.74 10.10 4.34
CA GLU A 87 30.44 10.13 5.63
C GLU A 87 30.31 8.82 6.41
N TRP A 88 29.35 7.97 6.04
CA TRP A 88 29.32 6.58 6.49
C TRP A 88 30.64 5.91 6.08
N ARG A 89 31.35 5.37 7.07
CA ARG A 89 32.58 4.61 6.87
C ARG A 89 32.62 3.40 7.78
N TYR A 90 33.00 2.28 7.21
CA TYR A 90 33.25 1.04 7.93
C TYR A 90 34.68 0.60 7.75
N THR A 91 35.30 0.14 8.83
CA THR A 91 36.60 -0.54 8.76
C THR A 91 36.41 -2.00 8.36
N LEU A 92 37.36 -2.54 7.59
CA LEU A 92 37.46 -3.98 7.35
C LEU A 92 37.68 -4.71 8.70
N SER A 93 36.61 -5.18 9.34
CA SER A 93 36.73 -6.16 10.42
C SER A 93 36.87 -7.55 9.82
N GLU A 94 37.52 -8.49 10.52
CA GLU A 94 37.61 -9.90 10.07
C GLU A 94 36.20 -10.57 10.00
N ASP A 95 35.19 -9.95 10.61
CA ASP A 95 33.78 -10.39 10.63
C ASP A 95 32.89 -9.65 9.61
N ALA A 96 33.45 -8.77 8.76
CA ALA A 96 32.73 -7.99 7.75
C ALA A 96 32.26 -8.82 6.52
N ILE A 97 31.85 -10.07 6.78
CA ILE A 97 31.23 -10.98 5.81
C ILE A 97 29.70 -10.78 5.81
N GLU A 98 29.13 -10.13 6.82
CA GLU A 98 27.69 -9.88 6.90
C GLU A 98 27.29 -8.54 6.27
N ASP A 99 26.33 -8.64 5.33
CA ASP A 99 25.34 -7.63 4.91
C ASP A 99 25.73 -6.47 3.99
N PHE A 100 26.80 -6.56 3.21
CA PHE A 100 26.90 -5.69 2.03
C PHE A 100 26.00 -6.23 0.90
N THR A 101 24.82 -5.64 0.76
CA THR A 101 24.08 -5.80 -0.51
C THR A 101 24.89 -5.12 -1.61
N PRO A 102 25.22 -5.80 -2.72
CA PRO A 102 26.06 -5.27 -3.81
C PRO A 102 25.55 -3.99 -4.48
N GLU A 103 24.39 -3.45 -4.07
CA GLU A 103 23.70 -2.34 -4.74
C GLU A 103 23.77 -1.01 -4.00
N GLU A 104 24.43 -0.93 -2.85
CA GLU A 104 24.80 0.35 -2.23
C GLU A 104 26.12 0.89 -2.79
N ILE A 105 26.29 0.78 -4.11
CA ILE A 105 27.43 1.40 -4.82
C ILE A 105 27.19 2.90 -4.80
N ASP A 106 27.87 3.57 -3.89
CA ASP A 106 27.99 5.01 -3.87
C ASP A 106 28.82 5.53 -5.08
N ILE A 107 28.87 6.85 -5.25
CA ILE A 107 29.64 7.47 -6.35
C ILE A 107 31.17 7.25 -6.22
N GLU A 108 31.66 6.91 -5.03
CA GLU A 108 33.08 6.59 -4.81
C GLU A 108 33.39 5.14 -5.20
N GLU A 109 32.36 4.32 -5.41
CA GLU A 109 32.41 2.90 -5.74
C GLU A 109 33.21 2.07 -4.71
N ASP A 110 33.32 2.58 -3.48
CA ASP A 110 34.08 1.95 -2.40
C ASP A 110 33.20 1.25 -1.36
N GLY A 111 31.88 1.35 -1.49
CA GLY A 111 30.92 0.67 -0.63
C GLY A 111 31.03 1.14 0.82
N TYR A 112 31.32 2.43 1.03
CA TYR A 112 31.56 3.05 2.33
C TYR A 112 32.76 2.46 3.09
N MET A 113 33.71 1.83 2.39
CA MET A 113 34.94 1.33 3.03
C MET A 113 35.84 2.49 3.45
N GLY A 114 36.37 2.43 4.68
CA GLY A 114 37.23 3.45 5.25
C GLY A 114 38.36 2.88 6.12
N LEU A 115 39.41 3.67 6.33
CA LEU A 115 40.49 3.34 7.28
C LEU A 115 40.03 3.43 8.74
N GLU A 116 39.04 4.29 9.01
CA GLU A 116 38.41 4.51 10.31
C GLU A 116 36.89 4.40 10.13
N SER A 117 36.18 3.97 11.17
CA SER A 117 34.72 3.99 11.11
C SER A 117 34.22 5.40 11.37
N GLY A 118 33.26 5.83 10.55
CA GLY A 118 32.61 7.12 10.62
C GLY A 118 31.11 6.93 10.41
N ALA A 119 30.32 7.76 11.06
CA ALA A 119 28.90 7.88 10.79
C ALA A 119 28.61 9.38 10.59
N PRO A 120 27.68 9.74 9.69
CA PRO A 120 27.20 11.10 9.59
C PRO A 120 26.57 11.52 10.92
N ASP A 121 26.51 12.84 11.15
CA ASP A 121 25.82 13.40 12.31
C ASP A 121 24.38 12.87 12.39
N VAL A 122 24.06 12.19 13.49
CA VAL A 122 22.75 11.54 13.73
C VAL A 122 21.61 12.54 13.55
N VAL A 123 21.82 13.81 13.90
CA VAL A 123 20.80 14.86 13.74
C VAL A 123 20.49 15.12 12.26
N ARG A 124 21.46 14.97 11.36
CA ARG A 124 21.26 15.10 9.90
C ARG A 124 20.61 13.87 9.27
N TYR A 125 20.68 12.72 9.94
CA TYR A 125 20.23 11.44 9.39
C TYR A 125 18.90 10.94 9.95
N ASP A 126 18.59 11.26 11.21
CA ASP A 126 17.44 10.66 11.92
C ASP A 126 16.31 11.63 12.28
N GLU A 127 16.56 12.93 12.37
CA GLU A 127 15.55 13.92 12.76
C GLU A 127 15.07 14.73 11.54
N LEU A 128 13.74 14.85 11.38
CA LEU A 128 13.16 15.79 10.42
C LEU A 128 13.23 17.20 11.00
N ASP A 129 13.70 18.16 10.22
CA ASP A 129 13.61 19.56 10.60
C ASP A 129 12.15 20.07 10.50
N LEU A 130 11.89 21.30 10.95
CA LEU A 130 10.53 21.86 10.97
C LEU A 130 9.92 21.99 9.56
N GLN A 131 10.73 22.29 8.55
CA GLN A 131 10.27 22.45 7.16
C GLN A 131 10.04 21.08 6.50
N GLU A 132 10.90 20.12 6.78
CA GLU A 132 10.75 18.73 6.34
C GLU A 132 9.52 18.08 6.98
N ALA A 133 9.26 18.36 8.26
CA ALA A 133 8.09 17.86 8.96
C ALA A 133 6.78 18.36 8.35
N THR A 134 6.71 19.59 7.79
CA THR A 134 5.48 20.08 7.14
C THR A 134 5.12 19.25 5.92
N LEU A 135 6.10 18.64 5.26
CA LEU A 135 5.87 17.76 4.11
C LEU A 135 5.08 16.51 4.48
N LEU A 136 4.95 16.14 5.76
CA LEU A 136 4.13 15.01 6.20
C LEU A 136 2.64 15.23 5.88
N TRP A 137 2.15 16.46 5.88
CA TRP A 137 0.74 16.79 5.62
C TRP A 137 0.52 17.76 4.45
N GLU A 138 1.51 18.57 4.08
CA GLU A 138 1.40 19.48 2.92
C GLU A 138 1.62 18.74 1.59
N PRO A 139 1.12 19.26 0.46
CA PRO A 139 1.46 18.73 -0.86
C PRO A 139 2.97 18.68 -1.05
N LEU A 140 3.48 17.56 -1.59
CA LEU A 140 4.89 17.44 -1.91
C LEU A 140 5.26 18.46 -3.01
N PRO A 141 6.25 19.36 -2.79
CA PRO A 141 6.72 20.28 -3.83
C PRO A 141 7.24 19.48 -5.02
N LEU A 142 7.29 20.07 -6.22
CA LEU A 142 7.84 19.39 -7.40
C LEU A 142 9.29 18.97 -7.13
N ASP A 143 10.11 19.93 -6.71
CA ASP A 143 11.48 19.72 -6.24
C ASP A 143 11.50 19.39 -4.75
N LEU A 144 11.75 18.12 -4.45
CA LEU A 144 11.93 17.65 -3.08
C LEU A 144 13.28 18.11 -2.52
N PRO A 145 13.34 18.53 -1.25
CA PRO A 145 14.61 18.74 -0.56
C PRO A 145 15.36 17.40 -0.41
N THR A 146 16.67 17.48 -0.17
CA THR A 146 17.46 16.29 0.18
C THR A 146 17.11 16.00 1.62
N MET A 147 16.34 14.94 1.86
CA MET A 147 15.81 14.65 3.18
C MET A 147 15.60 13.16 3.38
N LYS A 148 15.30 12.76 4.62
CA LYS A 148 14.88 11.38 4.92
C LYS A 148 13.48 11.12 4.38
N ARG A 149 13.38 10.30 3.33
CA ARG A 149 12.11 9.98 2.66
C ARG A 149 11.35 8.82 3.31
N ASN A 150 11.99 7.99 4.13
CA ASN A 150 11.40 6.77 4.68
C ASN A 150 10.09 7.04 5.42
N LEU A 151 10.07 7.98 6.36
CA LEU A 151 8.86 8.30 7.12
C LEU A 151 7.75 8.87 6.22
N LEU A 152 8.09 9.74 5.28
CA LEU A 152 7.12 10.27 4.31
C LEU A 152 6.53 9.15 3.43
N CYS A 153 7.37 8.20 3.00
CA CYS A 153 6.99 7.05 2.20
C CYS A 153 6.05 6.14 2.99
N GLN A 154 6.44 5.78 4.22
CA GLN A 154 5.66 4.97 5.16
C GLN A 154 4.30 5.61 5.45
N MET A 155 4.26 6.92 5.77
CA MET A 155 2.99 7.63 6.00
C MET A 155 2.12 7.69 4.74
N ALA A 156 2.71 7.89 3.56
CA ALA A 156 1.97 7.88 2.30
C ALA A 156 1.38 6.49 2.00
N ALA A 157 2.13 5.42 2.29
CA ALA A 157 1.65 4.04 2.18
C ALA A 157 0.51 3.76 3.18
N PHE A 158 0.71 4.15 4.44
CA PHE A 158 -0.25 3.96 5.52
C PHE A 158 -1.60 4.64 5.24
N ASP A 159 -1.58 5.87 4.69
CA ASP A 159 -2.77 6.63 4.28
C ASP A 159 -3.32 6.21 2.90
N GLY A 160 -2.67 5.25 2.22
CA GLY A 160 -3.06 4.81 0.88
C GLY A 160 -2.99 5.92 -0.18
N ASN A 161 -2.14 6.92 0.02
CA ASN A 161 -2.03 8.07 -0.88
C ASN A 161 -1.14 7.73 -2.09
N ILE A 162 -1.77 7.28 -3.17
CA ILE A 162 -1.09 6.84 -4.40
C ILE A 162 -0.10 7.89 -4.92
N ASN A 163 -0.51 9.16 -5.00
CA ASN A 163 0.32 10.20 -5.61
C ASN A 163 1.57 10.48 -4.78
N ARG A 164 1.44 10.53 -3.45
CA ARG A 164 2.59 10.71 -2.56
C ARG A 164 3.47 9.48 -2.56
N TYR A 165 2.89 8.29 -2.41
CA TYR A 165 3.64 7.05 -2.35
C TYR A 165 4.37 6.78 -3.66
N ALA A 166 3.72 6.92 -4.83
CA ALA A 166 4.36 6.70 -6.12
C ALA A 166 5.52 7.66 -6.42
N ARG A 167 5.52 8.84 -5.80
CA ARG A 167 6.60 9.84 -5.86
C ARG A 167 7.71 9.59 -4.85
N LEU A 168 7.42 8.95 -3.71
CA LEU A 168 8.35 8.73 -2.59
C LEU A 168 8.97 7.34 -2.58
N ILE A 169 8.28 6.36 -3.15
CA ILE A 169 8.70 4.97 -3.19
C ILE A 169 10.11 4.87 -3.76
N ASN A 170 10.95 4.10 -3.10
CA ASN A 170 12.30 3.87 -3.56
C ASN A 170 12.26 3.08 -4.86
N ARG A 171 12.39 3.76 -6.01
CA ARG A 171 12.45 3.10 -7.31
C ARG A 171 13.85 2.60 -7.65
N ARG A 172 14.84 2.92 -6.83
CA ARG A 172 16.27 2.85 -7.17
C ARG A 172 16.97 1.57 -6.69
N SER A 173 16.49 0.92 -5.63
CA SER A 173 17.02 -0.38 -5.20
C SER A 173 16.78 -1.46 -6.25
N ARG A 174 17.83 -2.14 -6.73
CA ARG A 174 17.74 -3.16 -7.81
C ARG A 174 17.26 -4.53 -7.31
N THR A 175 17.27 -4.75 -6.00
CA THR A 175 16.99 -6.05 -5.36
C THR A 175 15.86 -6.01 -4.35
N GLU A 176 15.69 -4.91 -3.63
CA GLU A 176 14.74 -4.84 -2.52
C GLU A 176 13.95 -3.54 -2.53
N LEU A 177 12.64 -3.64 -2.77
CA LEU A 177 11.73 -2.52 -2.69
C LEU A 177 11.56 -2.06 -1.24
N PHE A 178 11.40 -3.01 -0.32
CA PHE A 178 11.20 -2.77 1.10
C PHE A 178 12.52 -2.98 1.84
N LYS A 179 13.33 -1.91 1.93
CA LYS A 179 14.54 -1.92 2.77
C LYS A 179 14.21 -2.08 4.27
N ASP A 180 12.99 -1.70 4.67
CA ASP A 180 12.48 -1.74 6.03
C ASP A 180 11.12 -2.44 6.02
N TRP A 181 10.95 -3.43 6.90
CA TRP A 181 9.70 -4.15 7.12
C TRP A 181 8.53 -3.22 7.46
N VAL A 182 8.81 -2.08 8.09
CA VAL A 182 7.78 -1.07 8.43
C VAL A 182 7.09 -0.53 7.17
N GLU A 183 7.80 -0.35 6.05
CA GLU A 183 7.17 0.12 4.81
C GLU A 183 6.17 -0.90 4.27
N LEU A 184 6.51 -2.19 4.29
CA LEU A 184 5.60 -3.25 3.87
C LEU A 184 4.34 -3.28 4.75
N LEU A 185 4.49 -3.19 6.07
CA LEU A 185 3.36 -3.12 6.99
C LEU A 185 2.45 -1.92 6.69
N CYS A 186 3.03 -0.75 6.41
CA CYS A 186 2.27 0.44 6.01
C CYS A 186 1.55 0.23 4.67
N VAL A 187 2.19 -0.42 3.69
CA VAL A 187 1.56 -0.77 2.40
C VAL A 187 0.38 -1.71 2.60
N VAL A 188 0.58 -2.79 3.35
CA VAL A 188 -0.46 -3.77 3.66
C VAL A 188 -1.65 -3.07 4.34
N ARG A 189 -1.42 -2.26 5.37
CA ARG A 189 -2.47 -1.46 6.01
C ARG A 189 -3.17 -0.53 5.01
N GLY A 190 -2.40 0.21 4.21
CA GLY A 190 -2.94 1.10 3.19
C GLY A 190 -3.90 0.38 2.23
N ILE A 191 -3.54 -0.84 1.82
CA ILE A 191 -4.37 -1.70 0.96
C ILE A 191 -5.66 -2.12 1.67
N TYR A 192 -5.58 -2.55 2.93
CA TYR A 192 -6.76 -2.89 3.75
C TYR A 192 -7.74 -1.71 3.87
N HIS A 193 -7.23 -0.48 3.97
CA HIS A 193 -8.04 0.71 4.22
C HIS A 193 -8.51 1.44 2.94
N HIS A 194 -7.76 1.39 1.84
CA HIS A 194 -7.99 2.24 0.68
C HIS A 194 -8.07 1.45 -0.64
N THR A 195 -9.28 1.34 -1.22
CA THR A 195 -9.53 0.53 -2.43
C THR A 195 -8.73 0.99 -3.66
N MET A 196 -8.57 2.29 -3.87
CA MET A 196 -7.81 2.78 -5.03
C MET A 196 -6.32 2.42 -4.90
N PHE A 197 -5.78 2.46 -3.69
CA PHE A 197 -4.40 2.04 -3.42
C PHE A 197 -4.24 0.53 -3.63
N ALA A 198 -5.20 -0.27 -3.16
CA ALA A 198 -5.25 -1.71 -3.44
C ALA A 198 -5.28 -2.01 -4.95
N ARG A 199 -6.09 -1.27 -5.72
CA ARG A 199 -6.13 -1.43 -7.19
C ARG A 199 -4.83 -1.03 -7.86
N TRP A 200 -4.21 0.07 -7.41
CA TRP A 200 -2.92 0.53 -7.92
C TRP A 200 -1.84 -0.52 -7.66
N TRP A 201 -1.80 -1.10 -6.46
CA TRP A 201 -0.87 -2.18 -6.13
C TRP A 201 -1.11 -3.46 -6.93
N GLN A 202 -2.38 -3.86 -7.14
CA GLN A 202 -2.68 -4.97 -8.05
C GLN A 202 -2.08 -4.69 -9.43
N HIS A 203 -2.27 -3.48 -9.96
CA HIS A 203 -1.68 -3.11 -11.24
C HIS A 203 -0.14 -3.22 -11.24
N GLN A 204 0.54 -2.80 -10.17
CA GLN A 204 2.01 -2.95 -10.07
C GLN A 204 2.46 -4.43 -10.07
N LEU A 205 1.67 -5.32 -9.45
CA LEU A 205 1.92 -6.76 -9.48
C LEU A 205 1.68 -7.35 -10.86
N ASP A 206 0.60 -6.93 -11.54
CA ASP A 206 0.21 -7.41 -12.87
C ASP A 206 1.21 -6.99 -13.94
N THR A 207 1.64 -5.72 -13.93
CA THR A 207 2.61 -5.17 -14.89
C THR A 207 4.05 -5.54 -14.57
N ASN A 208 4.29 -6.23 -13.45
CA ASN A 208 5.63 -6.59 -13.01
C ASN A 208 6.55 -5.36 -12.91
N THR A 209 6.01 -4.20 -12.51
CA THR A 209 6.78 -2.94 -12.43
C THR A 209 7.99 -3.08 -11.50
N PHE A 210 7.83 -3.84 -10.41
CA PHE A 210 8.86 -4.09 -9.40
C PHE A 210 9.33 -5.56 -9.41
N LYS A 211 9.32 -6.18 -10.59
CA LYS A 211 9.81 -7.56 -10.74
C LYS A 211 11.23 -7.70 -10.21
N ASP A 212 11.50 -8.83 -9.57
CA ASP A 212 12.79 -9.18 -8.95
C ASP A 212 13.21 -8.28 -7.76
N ARG A 213 12.40 -7.25 -7.43
CA ARG A 213 12.62 -6.33 -6.31
C ARG A 213 11.68 -6.55 -5.12
N ILE A 214 10.58 -7.27 -5.35
CA ILE A 214 9.65 -7.71 -4.32
C ILE A 214 9.89 -9.18 -4.11
N ARG A 215 10.26 -9.56 -2.88
CA ARG A 215 10.47 -10.95 -2.47
C ARG A 215 9.16 -11.75 -2.58
N LYS A 216 9.27 -13.07 -2.61
CA LYS A 216 8.10 -13.93 -2.81
C LYS A 216 7.11 -13.79 -1.67
N GLU A 217 7.61 -13.67 -0.45
CA GLU A 217 6.86 -13.54 0.79
C GLU A 217 6.09 -12.20 0.81
N GLU A 218 6.78 -11.10 0.52
CA GLU A 218 6.19 -9.76 0.41
C GLU A 218 5.07 -9.70 -0.64
N ARG A 219 5.29 -10.34 -1.79
CA ARG A 219 4.27 -10.44 -2.84
C ARG A 219 3.03 -11.20 -2.36
N ILE A 220 3.21 -12.26 -1.58
CA ILE A 220 2.11 -13.02 -0.99
C ILE A 220 1.33 -12.14 -0.03
N GLU A 221 2.00 -11.35 0.82
CA GLU A 221 1.34 -10.45 1.76
C GLU A 221 0.52 -9.36 1.07
N ILE A 222 1.11 -8.68 0.08
CA ILE A 222 0.45 -7.63 -0.70
C ILE A 222 -0.77 -8.22 -1.42
N GLN A 223 -0.63 -9.37 -2.08
CA GLN A 223 -1.74 -10.01 -2.78
C GLN A 223 -2.83 -10.49 -1.80
N THR A 224 -2.45 -10.97 -0.63
CA THR A 224 -3.38 -11.37 0.44
C THR A 224 -4.20 -10.17 0.93
N ALA A 225 -3.54 -9.03 1.17
CA ALA A 225 -4.21 -7.79 1.57
C ALA A 225 -5.16 -7.26 0.48
N ILE A 226 -4.77 -7.35 -0.81
CA ILE A 226 -5.65 -6.97 -1.92
C ILE A 226 -6.89 -7.85 -1.95
N ASN A 227 -6.72 -9.17 -1.85
CA ASN A 227 -7.83 -10.12 -1.80
C ASN A 227 -8.77 -9.84 -0.61
N ALA A 228 -8.19 -9.50 0.55
CA ALA A 228 -8.95 -9.11 1.73
C ALA A 228 -9.81 -7.87 1.45
N ARG A 229 -9.20 -6.80 0.91
CA ARG A 229 -9.91 -5.56 0.58
C ARG A 229 -11.04 -5.81 -0.40
N ARG A 230 -10.81 -6.61 -1.44
CA ARG A 230 -11.83 -7.00 -2.43
C ARG A 230 -13.03 -7.69 -1.78
N ILE A 231 -12.80 -8.66 -0.91
CA ILE A 231 -13.88 -9.32 -0.14
C ILE A 231 -14.65 -8.31 0.71
N MET A 232 -13.95 -7.43 1.45
CA MET A 232 -14.57 -6.43 2.34
C MET A 232 -15.46 -5.44 1.58
N ILE A 233 -15.07 -5.04 0.36
CA ILE A 233 -15.91 -4.20 -0.50
C ILE A 233 -16.97 -5.00 -1.27
N ASN A 234 -17.06 -6.31 -1.06
CA ASN A 234 -17.96 -7.26 -1.72
C ASN A 234 -17.69 -7.49 -3.22
N ASP A 235 -16.44 -7.31 -3.64
CA ASP A 235 -15.96 -7.83 -4.91
C ASP A 235 -15.32 -9.19 -4.69
N ILE A 236 -16.06 -10.25 -4.97
CA ILE A 236 -15.54 -11.63 -4.96
C ILE A 236 -15.32 -12.19 -6.36
N GLY A 237 -15.50 -11.38 -7.42
CA GLY A 237 -15.35 -11.75 -8.85
C GLY A 237 -15.35 -13.26 -9.15
N THR A 238 -14.19 -13.76 -9.59
CA THR A 238 -13.88 -15.18 -9.86
C THR A 238 -13.19 -15.89 -8.69
N PHE A 239 -13.31 -15.37 -7.46
CA PHE A 239 -12.69 -15.96 -6.28
C PHE A 239 -13.24 -17.37 -6.02
N THR A 240 -12.33 -18.33 -5.94
CA THR A 240 -12.60 -19.77 -5.86
C THR A 240 -11.64 -20.46 -4.90
N GLU A 241 -11.85 -21.75 -4.66
CA GLU A 241 -10.97 -22.59 -3.86
C GLU A 241 -9.52 -22.59 -4.36
N ASP A 242 -9.28 -22.41 -5.66
CA ASP A 242 -7.92 -22.38 -6.23
C ASP A 242 -7.27 -21.00 -6.18
N THR A 243 -7.99 -19.96 -5.76
CA THR A 243 -7.43 -18.60 -5.68
C THR A 243 -6.27 -18.57 -4.67
N PRO A 244 -5.06 -18.13 -5.08
CA PRO A 244 -3.91 -18.06 -4.17
C PRO A 244 -4.08 -16.91 -3.17
N CYS A 245 -3.23 -16.88 -2.13
CA CYS A 245 -3.16 -15.77 -1.17
C CYS A 245 -4.52 -15.50 -0.50
N LYS A 246 -5.13 -16.54 0.09
CA LYS A 246 -6.44 -16.44 0.76
C LYS A 246 -6.29 -15.66 2.07
N PRO A 247 -7.01 -14.54 2.25
CA PRO A 247 -6.85 -13.69 3.42
C PRO A 247 -7.46 -14.30 4.68
N TRP A 248 -6.77 -14.11 5.80
CA TRP A 248 -7.31 -14.43 7.11
C TRP A 248 -8.29 -13.35 7.59
N LEU A 249 -7.85 -12.08 7.57
CA LEU A 249 -8.65 -10.93 7.99
C LEU A 249 -9.53 -10.43 6.84
N ILE A 250 -10.84 -10.64 6.92
CA ILE A 250 -11.80 -10.21 5.87
C ILE A 250 -12.93 -9.33 6.38
N TRP A 251 -12.83 -8.81 7.62
CA TRP A 251 -13.91 -8.08 8.30
C TRP A 251 -13.54 -6.66 8.80
N TYR A 252 -12.29 -6.22 8.61
CA TYR A 252 -11.81 -4.92 9.10
C TYR A 252 -10.88 -4.26 8.06
N PRO A 253 -11.01 -2.94 7.79
CA PRO A 253 -11.86 -1.96 8.49
C PRO A 253 -13.34 -2.00 8.07
N LEU A 254 -13.66 -2.73 7.01
CA LEU A 254 -15.00 -2.78 6.45
C LEU A 254 -15.56 -4.20 6.52
N LYS A 255 -16.78 -4.32 7.05
CA LYS A 255 -17.47 -5.61 7.14
C LYS A 255 -18.16 -5.93 5.81
N PRO A 256 -17.88 -7.10 5.21
CA PRO A 256 -18.57 -7.52 4.00
C PRO A 256 -20.05 -7.85 4.27
N ASP A 257 -20.83 -7.77 3.22
CA ASP A 257 -22.24 -8.15 3.18
C ASP A 257 -22.42 -9.66 3.37
N ILE A 258 -23.53 -10.01 4.00
CA ILE A 258 -23.88 -11.39 4.32
C ILE A 258 -24.05 -12.24 3.06
N SER A 259 -24.62 -11.69 1.99
CA SER A 259 -24.81 -12.42 0.73
C SER A 259 -23.47 -12.77 0.09
N THR A 260 -22.52 -11.84 0.11
CA THR A 260 -21.14 -12.06 -0.35
C THR A 260 -20.47 -13.18 0.41
N LEU A 261 -20.54 -13.15 1.75
CA LEU A 261 -19.94 -14.19 2.59
C LEU A 261 -20.57 -15.56 2.35
N SER A 262 -21.88 -15.60 2.15
CA SER A 262 -22.60 -16.84 1.84
C SER A 262 -22.17 -17.41 0.48
N LYS A 263 -21.96 -16.56 -0.52
CA LYS A 263 -21.43 -16.98 -1.84
C LYS A 263 -19.98 -17.44 -1.73
N LEU A 264 -19.14 -16.68 -1.02
CA LEU A 264 -17.74 -17.02 -0.80
C LEU A 264 -17.58 -18.38 -0.09
N ALA A 265 -18.41 -18.66 0.92
CA ALA A 265 -18.43 -19.94 1.62
C ALA A 265 -18.75 -21.14 0.71
N LYS A 266 -19.56 -20.93 -0.33
CA LYS A 266 -19.87 -21.96 -1.33
C LYS A 266 -18.71 -22.16 -2.31
N ARG A 267 -18.06 -21.08 -2.72
CA ARG A 267 -16.99 -21.09 -3.74
C ARG A 267 -15.62 -21.47 -3.19
N CYS A 268 -15.36 -21.19 -1.92
CA CYS A 268 -14.07 -21.42 -1.27
C CYS A 268 -14.26 -22.02 0.14
N PRO A 269 -14.52 -23.34 0.25
CA PRO A 269 -14.69 -24.02 1.52
C PRO A 269 -13.49 -23.91 2.48
N SER A 270 -12.25 -23.76 2.00
CA SER A 270 -11.09 -23.59 2.90
C SER A 270 -11.15 -22.32 3.74
N MET A 271 -11.96 -21.33 3.34
CA MET A 271 -12.14 -20.09 4.10
C MET A 271 -13.28 -20.14 5.13
N HIS A 272 -13.92 -21.29 5.37
CA HIS A 272 -15.06 -21.39 6.30
C HIS A 272 -14.77 -20.84 7.69
N THR A 273 -13.56 -21.05 8.21
CA THR A 273 -13.13 -20.51 9.50
C THR A 273 -13.13 -18.99 9.51
N GLN A 274 -12.50 -18.37 8.52
CA GLN A 274 -12.40 -16.92 8.34
C GLN A 274 -13.79 -16.30 8.18
N ILE A 275 -14.65 -16.96 7.39
CA ILE A 275 -16.03 -16.54 7.16
C ILE A 275 -16.86 -16.68 8.45
N ALA A 276 -16.66 -17.72 9.25
CA ALA A 276 -17.35 -17.87 10.52
C ALA A 276 -16.92 -16.80 11.55
N ILE A 277 -15.62 -16.51 11.65
CA ILE A 277 -15.10 -15.39 12.46
C ILE A 277 -15.72 -14.07 12.02
N THR A 278 -15.75 -13.84 10.70
CA THR A 278 -16.40 -12.66 10.10
C THR A 278 -17.88 -12.61 10.45
N ALA A 279 -18.60 -13.74 10.36
CA ALA A 279 -20.01 -13.83 10.70
C ALA A 279 -20.27 -13.48 12.17
N ILE A 280 -19.39 -13.93 13.09
CA ILE A 280 -19.43 -13.55 14.51
C ILE A 280 -19.28 -12.04 14.65
N TYR A 281 -18.26 -11.42 14.04
CA TYR A 281 -18.05 -9.97 14.09
C TYR A 281 -19.17 -9.16 13.41
N CYS A 282 -19.82 -9.72 12.39
CA CYS A 282 -21.00 -9.14 11.74
C CYS A 282 -22.30 -9.41 12.51
N ASN A 283 -22.24 -10.16 13.61
CA ASN A 283 -23.37 -10.65 14.38
C ASN A 283 -24.42 -11.39 13.52
N ASN A 284 -23.97 -12.19 12.56
CA ASN A 284 -24.83 -13.01 11.72
C ASN A 284 -24.85 -14.48 12.20
N LYS A 285 -25.85 -14.78 13.01
CA LYS A 285 -26.11 -16.11 13.55
C LYS A 285 -26.37 -17.15 12.45
N SER A 286 -27.22 -16.83 11.47
CA SER A 286 -27.66 -17.79 10.45
C SER A 286 -26.51 -18.33 9.61
N LEU A 287 -25.60 -17.44 9.16
CA LEU A 287 -24.43 -17.82 8.39
C LEU A 287 -23.45 -18.63 9.25
N TYR A 288 -23.17 -18.17 10.48
CA TYR A 288 -22.31 -18.89 11.42
C TYR A 288 -22.81 -20.33 11.67
N GLU A 289 -24.10 -20.51 11.93
CA GLU A 289 -24.69 -21.84 12.16
C GLU A 289 -24.57 -22.72 10.90
N SER A 290 -24.80 -22.15 9.71
CA SER A 290 -24.75 -22.89 8.44
C SER A 290 -23.37 -23.44 8.08
N LEU A 291 -22.29 -22.78 8.52
CA LEU A 291 -20.91 -23.20 8.25
C LEU A 291 -20.49 -24.42 9.07
N ASN A 292 -21.20 -24.70 10.17
CA ASN A 292 -20.95 -25.82 11.07
C ASN A 292 -19.46 -26.02 11.43
N ILE A 293 -18.77 -24.93 11.78
CA ILE A 293 -17.33 -24.96 12.02
C ILE A 293 -16.96 -25.77 13.27
N ARG A 294 -15.77 -26.41 13.22
CA ARG A 294 -15.15 -27.02 14.40
C ARG A 294 -14.72 -25.92 15.38
N PRO A 295 -15.10 -26.00 16.66
CA PRO A 295 -14.61 -25.07 17.68
C PRO A 295 -13.08 -25.05 17.75
N HIS A 296 -12.51 -23.85 17.76
CA HIS A 296 -11.08 -23.60 17.94
C HIS A 296 -10.86 -22.15 18.45
N ILE A 297 -9.60 -21.80 18.75
CA ILE A 297 -9.25 -20.55 19.41
C ILE A 297 -9.72 -19.28 18.67
N GLY A 298 -9.64 -19.23 17.34
CA GLY A 298 -10.00 -18.04 16.54
C GLY A 298 -11.46 -17.56 16.73
N PRO A 299 -12.47 -18.37 16.39
CA PRO A 299 -13.89 -18.07 16.61
C PRO A 299 -14.22 -17.81 18.08
N MET A 300 -13.53 -18.48 19.01
CA MET A 300 -13.72 -18.28 20.43
C MET A 300 -13.24 -16.87 20.86
N GLU A 301 -12.07 -16.45 20.40
CA GLU A 301 -11.58 -15.08 20.62
C GLU A 301 -12.50 -14.03 19.97
N ALA A 302 -12.99 -14.30 18.76
CA ALA A 302 -13.98 -13.42 18.13
C ALA A 302 -15.29 -13.35 18.95
N ALA A 303 -15.78 -14.48 19.45
CA ALA A 303 -16.99 -14.56 20.26
C ALA A 303 -16.86 -13.84 21.60
N LYS A 304 -15.68 -13.87 22.23
CA LYS A 304 -15.39 -13.11 23.47
C LYS A 304 -15.42 -11.60 23.24
N LYS A 305 -15.04 -11.13 22.05
CA LYS A 305 -14.98 -9.70 21.70
C LYS A 305 -16.34 -9.13 21.32
N VAL A 306 -17.25 -9.97 20.82
CA VAL A 306 -18.60 -9.55 20.45
C VAL A 306 -19.53 -9.64 21.66
N ALA A 307 -20.39 -8.63 21.85
CA ALA A 307 -21.29 -8.57 23.00
C ALA A 307 -22.41 -9.65 23.01
N ASN A 308 -22.59 -10.38 21.90
CA ASN A 308 -23.63 -11.40 21.79
C ASN A 308 -23.15 -12.72 22.43
N PRO A 309 -23.76 -13.17 23.54
CA PRO A 309 -23.31 -14.37 24.26
C PRO A 309 -23.53 -15.67 23.47
N PHE A 310 -24.43 -15.67 22.49
CA PHE A 310 -24.81 -16.86 21.73
C PHE A 310 -23.60 -17.58 21.12
N TYR A 311 -22.67 -16.87 20.49
CA TYR A 311 -21.55 -17.49 19.78
C TYR A 311 -20.61 -18.21 20.75
N LYS A 312 -20.36 -17.61 21.92
CA LYS A 312 -19.50 -18.20 22.94
C LYS A 312 -20.15 -19.47 23.52
N GLU A 313 -21.42 -19.37 23.91
CA GLU A 313 -22.18 -20.49 24.47
C GLU A 313 -22.30 -21.66 23.46
N ASP A 314 -22.53 -21.37 22.18
CA ASP A 314 -22.61 -22.38 21.14
C ASP A 314 -21.26 -23.07 20.88
N LEU A 315 -20.16 -22.32 20.85
CA LEU A 315 -18.81 -22.88 20.70
C LEU A 315 -18.42 -23.76 21.91
N GLU A 316 -18.73 -23.33 23.13
CA GLU A 316 -18.51 -24.11 24.36
C GLU A 316 -19.33 -25.41 24.35
N ARG A 317 -20.63 -25.32 23.97
CA ARG A 317 -21.50 -26.50 23.82
C ARG A 317 -20.94 -27.49 22.81
N ARG A 318 -20.56 -27.04 21.60
CA ARG A 318 -19.98 -27.91 20.57
C ARG A 318 -18.63 -28.51 21.00
N ALA A 319 -17.80 -27.74 21.71
CA ALA A 319 -16.54 -28.24 22.23
C ALA A 319 -16.76 -29.36 23.25
N ALA A 320 -17.73 -29.19 24.16
CA ALA A 320 -18.12 -30.23 25.11
C ALA A 320 -18.68 -31.49 24.42
N GLU A 321 -19.51 -31.33 23.39
CA GLU A 321 -20.06 -32.44 22.59
C GLU A 321 -18.97 -33.24 21.86
N LEU A 322 -17.93 -32.55 21.36
CA LEU A 322 -16.80 -33.16 20.65
C LEU A 322 -15.67 -33.63 21.57
N GLY A 323 -15.79 -33.44 22.89
CA GLY A 323 -14.76 -33.79 23.86
C GLY A 323 -13.47 -32.97 23.71
N ILE A 324 -13.55 -31.76 23.16
CA ILE A 324 -12.41 -30.86 23.01
C ILE A 324 -12.18 -30.15 24.34
N THR A 325 -11.19 -30.62 25.10
CA THR A 325 -10.83 -30.08 26.43
C THR A 325 -9.78 -28.98 26.35
N ASP A 326 -9.14 -28.83 25.19
CA ASP A 326 -7.94 -28.05 24.92
C ASP A 326 -8.20 -26.92 23.90
N VAL A 327 -9.42 -26.38 23.83
CA VAL A 327 -9.76 -25.21 22.98
C VAL A 327 -8.78 -24.02 23.19
N TRP A 328 -8.11 -24.02 24.35
CA TRP A 328 -7.20 -22.99 24.86
C TRP A 328 -5.71 -23.33 24.75
N GLU A 329 -5.34 -24.59 24.47
CA GLU A 329 -3.93 -24.97 24.31
C GLU A 329 -3.65 -24.97 22.80
N GLY A 330 -2.75 -24.09 22.35
CA GLY A 330 -2.21 -24.10 20.99
C GLY A 330 -1.35 -25.35 20.77
N GLY A 331 -1.97 -26.53 20.76
CA GLY A 331 -1.30 -27.82 20.74
C GLY A 331 -0.74 -28.17 19.35
N ASN A 332 0.48 -28.73 19.37
CA ASN A 332 1.36 -29.16 18.27
C ASN A 332 0.78 -30.19 17.27
N GLY A 333 -0.51 -30.14 16.94
CA GLY A 333 -1.18 -31.07 16.03
C GLY A 333 -2.53 -30.58 15.46
N ALA A 334 -3.04 -29.42 15.90
CA ALA A 334 -3.94 -28.65 15.04
C ALA A 334 -3.12 -28.13 13.84
N PRO A 335 -3.69 -27.89 12.64
CA PRO A 335 -2.99 -27.05 11.68
C PRO A 335 -2.69 -25.77 12.45
N TRP A 336 -1.40 -25.55 12.73
CA TRP A 336 -0.91 -24.33 13.33
C TRP A 336 -1.49 -23.21 12.47
N VAL A 337 -2.58 -22.62 12.93
CA VAL A 337 -2.77 -21.21 12.68
C VAL A 337 -1.70 -20.66 13.60
N GLU A 338 -0.54 -20.35 13.03
CA GLU A 338 0.47 -19.58 13.72
C GLU A 338 -0.31 -18.54 14.53
N PRO A 339 -0.20 -18.55 15.88
CA PRO A 339 -0.46 -17.31 16.58
C PRO A 339 0.30 -16.30 15.77
N PHE A 340 -0.43 -15.34 15.20
CA PHE A 340 0.11 -14.11 14.67
C PHE A 340 1.49 -13.90 15.28
N ASP A 341 2.53 -14.16 14.47
CA ASP A 341 3.92 -14.14 14.91
C ASP A 341 4.14 -12.82 15.66
N GLU A 342 5.19 -12.68 16.45
CA GLU A 342 5.53 -11.40 17.11
C GLU A 342 5.57 -10.21 16.10
N ILE A 343 5.57 -10.53 14.81
CA ILE A 343 5.55 -9.70 13.60
C ILE A 343 4.15 -9.26 13.13
N HIS A 344 3.06 -9.99 13.39
CA HIS A 344 1.76 -9.72 12.74
C HIS A 344 0.60 -9.29 13.67
N GLY A 345 0.78 -9.31 15.00
CA GLY A 345 -0.18 -8.71 15.94
C GLY A 345 -1.39 -9.60 16.27
N THR A 346 -1.70 -9.76 17.55
CA THR A 346 -2.84 -10.60 17.96
C THR A 346 -4.17 -10.04 17.42
N LEU A 347 -5.25 -10.83 17.43
CA LEU A 347 -6.63 -10.33 17.20
C LEU A 347 -6.95 -9.03 18.00
N SER A 348 -6.17 -8.74 19.05
CA SER A 348 -6.23 -7.58 19.95
C SER A 348 -5.57 -6.31 19.42
N ASP A 349 -4.52 -6.42 18.61
CA ASP A 349 -3.58 -5.30 18.40
C ASP A 349 -3.94 -4.43 17.19
N ASP A 350 -4.87 -4.87 16.34
CA ASP A 350 -5.26 -4.18 15.09
C ASP A 350 -6.58 -3.38 15.17
N LEU A 351 -7.03 -3.03 16.38
CA LEU A 351 -8.27 -2.29 16.60
C LEU A 351 -8.00 -0.84 17.06
N GLU A 352 -7.46 0.01 16.18
CA GLU A 352 -7.69 1.45 16.33
C GLU A 352 -9.15 1.81 15.99
N PRO A 353 -9.73 2.87 16.59
CA PRO A 353 -10.84 2.74 17.51
C PRO A 353 -12.17 2.23 16.92
N THR A 354 -12.82 1.42 17.76
CA THR A 354 -14.18 0.90 17.65
C THR A 354 -15.22 2.02 17.74
N GLY A 355 -15.73 2.45 16.59
CA GLY A 355 -16.93 3.26 16.49
C GLY A 355 -17.48 3.32 15.07
N CYS A 356 -18.77 3.56 14.91
CA CYS A 356 -19.40 3.82 13.61
C CYS A 356 -19.00 5.20 13.02
N GLY A 357 -17.81 5.71 13.29
CA GLY A 357 -17.29 6.93 12.65
C GLY A 357 -16.13 7.61 13.37
N ILE A 358 -15.24 8.23 12.59
CA ILE A 358 -14.45 9.40 12.96
C ILE A 358 -15.25 10.62 12.44
N TYR A 359 -15.67 11.50 13.34
CA TYR A 359 -16.41 12.71 13.00
C TYR A 359 -15.45 13.81 12.58
N THR A 360 -15.52 14.24 11.32
CA THR A 360 -15.03 15.56 10.90
C THR A 360 -16.05 16.19 9.98
N ARG A 361 -16.85 17.13 10.52
CA ARG A 361 -17.66 18.03 9.70
C ARG A 361 -16.81 19.24 9.36
N LEU A 362 -16.44 19.38 8.09
CA LEU A 362 -16.11 20.68 7.51
C LEU A 362 -16.49 20.64 6.03
N ARG A 363 -17.68 21.15 5.70
CA ARG A 363 -18.10 21.42 4.32
C ARG A 363 -18.94 22.70 4.34
N SER A 364 -18.80 23.59 3.35
CA SER A 364 -19.68 24.77 3.19
C SER A 364 -20.80 24.51 2.19
N GLU A 365 -20.55 23.83 1.08
CA GLU A 365 -21.58 23.61 0.03
C GLU A 365 -21.96 22.13 -0.23
N ILE A 366 -21.50 21.20 0.61
CA ILE A 366 -22.09 19.84 0.70
C ILE A 366 -23.07 19.76 1.90
N MET A 367 -23.45 20.94 2.42
CA MET A 367 -24.30 21.19 3.59
C MET A 367 -25.71 21.66 3.19
N GLU A 368 -26.22 21.29 2.01
CA GLU A 368 -27.67 21.44 1.77
C GLU A 368 -28.38 20.18 2.30
N PRO A 369 -29.23 20.32 3.34
CA PRO A 369 -30.04 19.20 3.78
C PRO A 369 -31.11 18.96 2.71
N VAL A 370 -30.89 17.99 1.84
CA VAL A 370 -32.00 17.38 1.12
C VAL A 370 -32.96 16.86 2.19
N SER A 371 -34.19 17.35 2.15
CA SER A 371 -35.15 17.47 3.25
C SER A 371 -35.73 16.16 3.80
N THR A 372 -34.93 15.10 3.98
CA THR A 372 -35.41 13.81 4.48
C THR A 372 -34.49 13.20 5.57
N PRO A 373 -35.07 12.62 6.64
CA PRO A 373 -34.33 12.17 7.81
C PRO A 373 -33.74 10.76 7.61
N ARG A 374 -32.75 10.60 6.72
CA ARG A 374 -32.03 9.32 6.50
C ARG A 374 -30.58 9.30 7.01
N TYR A 375 -30.22 10.14 7.97
CA TYR A 375 -28.89 10.14 8.60
C TYR A 375 -28.81 9.24 9.86
N ARG A 376 -29.17 7.96 9.76
CA ARG A 376 -28.92 6.97 10.84
C ARG A 376 -27.85 5.92 10.51
N THR A 377 -27.19 6.01 9.37
CA THR A 377 -26.19 5.02 8.94
C THR A 377 -25.00 5.72 8.26
N ASN A 378 -24.24 6.49 9.03
CA ASN A 378 -22.94 6.99 8.57
C ASN A 378 -21.93 5.84 8.67
N PHE A 379 -21.75 5.12 7.56
CA PHE A 379 -20.66 4.19 7.37
C PHE A 379 -19.38 4.98 7.04
N ALA A 380 -18.27 4.64 7.70
CA ALA A 380 -16.96 5.01 7.18
C ALA A 380 -16.78 4.30 5.83
N TYR A 381 -16.48 5.09 4.80
CA TYR A 381 -16.63 4.79 3.38
C TYR A 381 -15.93 3.51 2.89
N GLY A 382 -16.75 2.57 2.41
CA GLY A 382 -16.49 1.72 1.25
C GLY A 382 -17.70 1.85 0.32
N GLY A 383 -17.68 2.82 -0.60
CA GLY A 383 -18.87 3.18 -1.38
C GLY A 383 -19.28 2.09 -2.39
N TYR A 384 -20.55 2.07 -2.80
CA TYR A 384 -21.04 1.31 -3.97
C TYR A 384 -20.13 1.49 -5.20
N PHE A 385 -19.47 2.64 -5.30
CA PHE A 385 -18.60 3.00 -6.41
C PHE A 385 -17.22 2.34 -6.39
N GLU A 386 -16.73 1.88 -5.24
CA GLU A 386 -15.39 1.31 -5.11
C GLU A 386 -15.27 -0.05 -5.80
N ARG A 387 -16.39 -0.75 -6.01
CA ARG A 387 -16.43 -2.01 -6.76
C ARG A 387 -16.15 -1.80 -8.26
N TYR A 388 -16.49 -0.63 -8.80
CA TYR A 388 -16.30 -0.35 -10.24
C TYR A 388 -14.84 -0.36 -10.67
N VAL A 389 -13.90 -0.08 -9.74
CA VAL A 389 -12.47 -0.04 -10.09
C VAL A 389 -11.88 -1.41 -10.41
N TRP A 390 -12.58 -2.48 -10.02
CA TRP A 390 -12.21 -3.87 -10.26
C TRP A 390 -12.89 -4.48 -11.49
N LEU A 391 -13.82 -3.75 -12.11
CA LEU A 391 -14.51 -4.20 -13.31
C LEU A 391 -13.65 -4.00 -14.56
N SER A 392 -13.80 -4.88 -15.55
CA SER A 392 -13.20 -4.67 -16.86
C SER A 392 -13.81 -3.44 -17.56
N PHE A 393 -13.07 -2.94 -18.54
CA PHE A 393 -13.53 -1.85 -19.38
C PHE A 393 -14.80 -2.25 -20.16
N GLU A 394 -14.87 -3.48 -20.65
CA GLU A 394 -16.00 -4.05 -21.35
C GLU A 394 -17.25 -4.05 -20.47
N THR A 395 -17.12 -4.48 -19.22
CA THR A 395 -18.22 -4.48 -18.24
C THR A 395 -18.69 -3.05 -17.94
N LEU A 396 -17.75 -2.11 -17.72
CA LEU A 396 -18.11 -0.70 -17.51
C LEU A 396 -18.80 -0.08 -18.73
N ARG A 397 -18.38 -0.45 -19.95
CA ARG A 397 -19.02 0.02 -21.19
C ARG A 397 -20.42 -0.56 -21.38
N LYS A 398 -20.63 -1.84 -21.09
CA LYS A 398 -21.96 -2.46 -21.09
C LYS A 398 -22.89 -1.72 -20.13
N MET A 399 -22.44 -1.47 -18.90
CA MET A 399 -23.19 -0.68 -17.92
C MET A 399 -23.51 0.73 -18.42
N GLU A 400 -22.57 1.44 -19.05
CA GLU A 400 -22.82 2.78 -19.59
C GLU A 400 -23.85 2.78 -20.73
N ILE A 401 -23.83 1.75 -21.59
CA ILE A 401 -24.77 1.59 -22.70
C ILE A 401 -26.16 1.25 -22.16
N ASP A 402 -26.29 0.26 -21.27
CA ASP A 402 -27.57 -0.19 -20.73
C ASP A 402 -28.24 0.88 -19.86
N LEU A 403 -27.45 1.64 -19.08
CA LEU A 403 -27.94 2.78 -18.29
C LEU A 403 -28.40 3.98 -19.14
N ARG A 404 -28.10 4.01 -20.45
CA ARG A 404 -28.57 5.05 -21.40
C ARG A 404 -29.78 4.61 -22.23
N VAL A 405 -30.18 3.34 -22.23
CA VAL A 405 -31.22 2.83 -23.13
C VAL A 405 -32.63 3.13 -22.64
N ASP A 406 -32.86 3.36 -21.34
CA ASP A 406 -34.18 3.79 -20.83
C ASP A 406 -34.23 5.30 -20.56
N GLY A 407 -34.47 6.06 -21.63
CA GLY A 407 -34.89 7.46 -21.57
C GLY A 407 -36.30 7.68 -21.01
N GLY A 408 -36.67 6.98 -19.92
CA GLY A 408 -38.01 7.02 -19.34
C GLY A 408 -38.00 6.85 -17.83
N GLU A 409 -38.44 7.89 -17.13
CA GLU A 409 -38.79 7.93 -15.69
C GLU A 409 -37.79 7.32 -14.70
N ILE A 410 -36.98 8.21 -14.10
CA ILE A 410 -36.19 7.95 -12.88
C ILE A 410 -37.18 7.76 -11.71
N VAL A 411 -37.82 6.60 -11.61
CA VAL A 411 -38.75 6.24 -10.54
C VAL A 411 -37.97 5.57 -9.41
N TYR A 412 -37.60 6.38 -8.41
CA TYR A 412 -37.49 6.04 -6.96
C TYR A 412 -36.70 4.82 -6.46
N ASN A 413 -36.13 3.98 -7.31
CA ASN A 413 -35.23 2.90 -6.93
C ASN A 413 -33.81 3.27 -7.35
N ASN A 414 -33.13 4.02 -6.48
CA ASN A 414 -31.67 4.19 -6.49
C ASN A 414 -30.95 2.88 -6.15
N ASP A 415 -31.34 1.77 -6.79
CA ASP A 415 -30.86 0.44 -6.47
C ASP A 415 -29.87 -0.04 -7.53
N THR A 416 -28.66 0.53 -7.46
CA THR A 416 -27.47 -0.02 -8.14
C THR A 416 -27.18 -1.48 -7.74
N ARG A 417 -27.89 -2.03 -6.73
CA ARG A 417 -27.95 -3.47 -6.44
C ARG A 417 -28.31 -4.32 -7.66
N PHE A 418 -29.09 -3.83 -8.63
CA PHE A 418 -29.43 -4.62 -9.83
C PHE A 418 -28.17 -5.01 -10.64
N TYR A 419 -27.26 -4.09 -10.91
CA TYR A 419 -26.02 -4.39 -11.65
C TYR A 419 -24.89 -4.96 -10.77
N LEU A 420 -25.03 -4.88 -9.44
CA LEU A 420 -24.02 -5.27 -8.45
C LEU A 420 -24.33 -6.60 -7.73
N THR A 421 -25.49 -7.21 -7.99
CA THR A 421 -25.87 -8.56 -7.54
C THR A 421 -25.62 -9.63 -8.59
N HIS A 422 -25.45 -9.21 -9.84
CA HIS A 422 -25.25 -10.08 -11.00
C HIS A 422 -23.77 -10.45 -11.09
N GLU A 423 -23.51 -11.74 -11.28
CA GLU A 423 -22.16 -12.28 -11.29
C GLU A 423 -21.50 -11.94 -12.62
N ILE A 424 -20.26 -11.45 -12.56
CA ILE A 424 -19.45 -11.36 -13.77
C ILE A 424 -18.81 -12.73 -13.93
N VAL A 425 -19.33 -13.49 -14.88
CA VAL A 425 -18.90 -14.84 -15.23
C VAL A 425 -18.15 -14.75 -16.55
N THR A 426 -17.08 -15.53 -16.69
CA THR A 426 -16.39 -15.64 -17.97
C THR A 426 -17.13 -16.68 -18.82
N ASP A 427 -17.58 -16.31 -20.02
CA ASP A 427 -18.14 -17.27 -20.97
C ASP A 427 -17.06 -18.22 -21.52
N GLU A 428 -17.48 -19.23 -22.30
CA GLU A 428 -16.59 -20.22 -22.91
C GLU A 428 -15.55 -19.59 -23.86
N ASP A 429 -15.80 -18.36 -24.32
CA ASP A 429 -14.93 -17.59 -25.21
C ASP A 429 -13.98 -16.64 -24.44
N GLY A 430 -14.04 -16.63 -23.10
CA GLY A 430 -13.17 -15.79 -22.26
C GLY A 430 -13.69 -14.37 -22.03
N ASN A 431 -14.92 -14.05 -22.44
CA ASN A 431 -15.51 -12.73 -22.25
C ASN A 431 -16.24 -12.63 -20.91
N GLU A 432 -16.14 -11.47 -20.26
CA GLU A 432 -16.94 -11.18 -19.07
C GLU A 432 -18.41 -10.93 -19.45
N VAL A 433 -19.30 -11.77 -18.90
CA VAL A 433 -20.75 -11.73 -19.04
C VAL A 433 -21.39 -11.51 -17.68
N ILE A 434 -22.38 -10.62 -17.62
CA ILE A 434 -23.15 -10.35 -16.40
C ILE A 434 -24.29 -11.38 -16.33
N GLU A 435 -24.16 -12.39 -15.48
CA GLU A 435 -25.21 -13.37 -15.25
C GLU A 435 -26.20 -12.81 -14.22
N GLY A 436 -27.39 -12.46 -14.71
CA GLY A 436 -28.54 -12.06 -13.91
C GLY A 436 -29.54 -13.18 -13.78
N THR A 437 -29.91 -13.50 -12.54
CA THR A 437 -31.23 -14.09 -12.34
C THR A 437 -32.25 -13.01 -12.66
N ASP A 438 -32.89 -13.12 -13.82
CA ASP A 438 -34.23 -12.57 -14.00
C ASP A 438 -35.07 -13.05 -12.81
N VAL A 439 -35.40 -12.14 -11.90
CA VAL A 439 -36.56 -12.35 -11.04
C VAL A 439 -37.77 -12.14 -11.94
N ALA A 440 -38.08 -13.17 -12.73
CA ALA A 440 -39.37 -13.33 -13.36
C ALA A 440 -40.29 -14.08 -12.40
N ASN A 441 -41.23 -13.31 -11.84
CA ASN A 441 -42.38 -13.63 -10.97
C ASN A 441 -42.18 -13.54 -9.46
#